data_AF-A0AA43F045-F1
#
_entry.id   AF-A0AA43F045-F1
#
_cell.length_a   1.000
_cell.length_b   1.000
_cell.length_c   1.000
_cell.angle_alpha   90.00
_cell.angle_beta   90.00
_cell.angle_gamma   90.00
#
_symmetry.space_group_name_H-M   'P 1'
#
loop_
_entity.id
_entity.type
_entity.pdbx_description
1 polymer ?
#
loop_
_entity_poly.entity_id
_entity_poly.type
_entity_poly.pdbx_seq_one_letter_code
_entity_poly.pdbx_strand_id
1 'polypeptide(L)'
;MKARWSLVSSLLVAAGMSAGAAVAADLEPGRSTAQEVIAEMGKPAMEVKRPNGEQLLYFTKYPFGRTVQVATIGADGKLRGIEERLTKQNIYSIKQGMREQEVRELLGPPRQITPNKRTKTTEWEYPWLEAAKEKRIFWVSFSAEGVVVKVLEMHDEEAEPTSD
;
A
#
# COMPACT_ATOMS: atom_id res chain seq x y z
N MET A 1 -10.95 -52.53 41.51
CA MET A 1 -10.30 -52.62 40.18
C MET A 1 -10.63 -51.33 39.41
N LYS A 2 -9.64 -50.76 38.70
CA LYS A 2 -9.59 -49.37 38.21
C LYS A 2 -9.99 -49.30 36.72
N ALA A 3 -10.82 -48.33 36.31
CA ALA A 3 -10.95 -47.90 34.90
C ALA A 3 -11.57 -46.47 34.88
N ARG A 4 -10.77 -45.40 34.93
CA ARG A 4 -10.18 -44.63 33.81
C ARG A 4 -11.22 -43.84 33.01
N TRP A 5 -11.47 -42.60 33.49
CA TRP A 5 -12.00 -41.49 32.70
C TRP A 5 -11.07 -41.18 31.52
N SER A 6 -11.62 -40.99 30.33
CA SER A 6 -10.98 -40.25 29.23
C SER A 6 -12.05 -39.77 28.25
N LEU A 7 -12.36 -38.48 28.28
CA LEU A 7 -12.86 -37.74 27.13
C LEU A 7 -12.03 -36.46 27.05
N VAL A 8 -11.00 -36.50 26.21
CA VAL A 8 -10.23 -35.32 25.80
C VAL A 8 -11.03 -34.66 24.68
N SER A 9 -11.57 -33.48 24.94
CA SER A 9 -12.15 -32.60 23.93
C SER A 9 -11.00 -32.01 23.09
N SER A 10 -10.87 -32.45 21.85
CA SER A 10 -9.99 -31.79 20.88
C SER A 10 -10.67 -30.53 20.35
N LEU A 11 -10.13 -29.37 20.71
CA LEU A 11 -10.49 -28.07 20.17
C LEU A 11 -9.84 -27.94 18.77
N LEU A 12 -10.65 -27.93 17.71
CA LEU A 12 -10.20 -27.57 16.36
C LEU A 12 -10.01 -26.05 16.28
N VAL A 13 -8.76 -25.59 16.19
CA VAL A 13 -8.43 -24.22 15.80
C VAL A 13 -8.46 -24.16 14.27
N ALA A 14 -9.43 -23.44 13.72
CA ALA A 14 -9.49 -23.14 12.30
C ALA A 14 -8.47 -22.05 11.95
N ALA A 15 -7.41 -22.41 11.24
CA ALA A 15 -6.48 -21.47 10.63
C ALA A 15 -7.13 -20.89 9.36
N GLY A 16 -7.36 -19.57 9.35
CA GLY A 16 -7.87 -18.85 8.19
C GLY A 16 -6.83 -18.81 7.08
N MET A 17 -7.18 -19.34 5.90
CA MET A 17 -6.44 -19.10 4.67
C MET A 17 -6.84 -17.73 4.11
N SER A 18 -6.00 -16.73 4.32
CA SER A 18 -6.01 -15.51 3.50
C SER A 18 -5.27 -15.81 2.20
N ALA A 19 -5.92 -15.56 1.07
CA ALA A 19 -5.37 -15.78 -0.27
C ALA A 19 -4.02 -15.05 -0.43
N GLY A 20 -2.96 -15.84 -0.66
CA GLY A 20 -1.60 -15.34 -0.87
C GLY A 20 -1.51 -14.57 -2.17
N ALA A 21 -1.25 -13.26 -2.07
CA ALA A 21 -0.57 -12.53 -3.12
C ALA A 21 0.84 -13.12 -3.27
N ALA A 22 1.28 -13.33 -4.52
CA ALA A 22 2.55 -13.95 -4.85
C ALA A 22 3.72 -13.27 -4.09
N VAL A 23 4.28 -13.99 -3.12
CA VAL A 23 5.50 -13.58 -2.42
C VAL A 23 6.68 -13.79 -3.38
N ALA A 24 7.45 -12.73 -3.63
CA ALA A 24 8.78 -12.86 -4.22
C ALA A 24 9.59 -13.85 -3.36
N ALA A 25 10.30 -14.78 -4.00
CA ALA A 25 10.69 -16.05 -3.39
C ALA A 25 11.67 -15.98 -2.17
N ASP A 26 12.10 -14.82 -1.70
CA ASP A 26 13.07 -14.70 -0.58
C ASP A 26 12.62 -13.86 0.63
N LEU A 27 11.41 -13.29 0.62
CA LEU A 27 10.91 -12.50 1.76
C LEU A 27 9.87 -13.28 2.59
N GLU A 28 10.24 -13.60 3.83
CA GLU A 28 9.43 -14.40 4.76
C GLU A 28 9.02 -13.56 6.00
N PRO A 29 7.71 -13.35 6.23
CA PRO A 29 7.20 -12.70 7.43
C PRO A 29 7.70 -13.38 8.72
N GLY A 30 8.06 -12.57 9.71
CA GLY A 30 8.64 -13.01 10.98
C GLY A 30 10.14 -13.31 10.93
N ARG A 31 10.74 -13.43 9.73
CA ARG A 31 12.14 -13.83 9.56
C ARG A 31 12.98 -12.80 8.85
N SER A 32 12.52 -12.29 7.70
CA SER A 32 13.27 -11.33 6.90
C SER A 32 13.41 -9.99 7.64
N THR A 33 14.53 -9.33 7.47
CA THR A 33 14.88 -8.04 8.06
C THR A 33 14.54 -6.89 7.11
N ALA A 34 14.48 -5.67 7.64
CA ALA A 34 14.35 -4.47 6.79
C ALA A 34 15.45 -4.38 5.72
N GLN A 35 16.67 -4.84 6.02
CA GLN A 35 17.79 -4.80 5.07
C GLN A 35 17.58 -5.79 3.91
N GLU A 36 17.12 -7.01 4.18
CA GLU A 36 16.79 -8.00 3.15
C GLU A 36 15.62 -7.52 2.29
N VAL A 37 14.61 -6.89 2.89
CA VAL A 37 13.49 -6.27 2.15
C VAL A 37 14.00 -5.18 1.21
N ILE A 38 14.89 -4.29 1.65
CA ILE A 38 15.46 -3.23 0.80
C ILE A 38 16.38 -3.83 -0.28
N ALA A 39 17.12 -4.90 0.03
CA ALA A 39 17.97 -5.57 -0.95
C ALA A 39 17.13 -6.18 -2.09
N GLU A 40 16.00 -6.78 -1.77
CA GLU A 40 15.10 -7.42 -2.74
C GLU A 40 14.22 -6.40 -3.49
N MET A 41 13.61 -5.46 -2.76
CA MET A 41 12.63 -4.52 -3.33
C MET A 41 13.27 -3.22 -3.88
N GLY A 42 14.54 -2.97 -3.57
CA GLY A 42 15.26 -1.76 -3.92
C GLY A 42 15.08 -0.64 -2.89
N LYS A 43 15.41 0.60 -3.28
CA LYS A 43 15.33 1.75 -2.39
C LYS A 43 13.86 2.14 -2.14
N PRO A 44 13.41 2.28 -0.87
CA PRO A 44 12.08 2.82 -0.58
C PRO A 44 11.92 4.23 -1.14
N ALA A 45 10.75 4.51 -1.72
CA ALA A 45 10.35 5.84 -2.15
C ALA A 45 9.91 6.73 -0.97
N MET A 46 9.43 6.10 0.11
CA MET A 46 9.04 6.77 1.34
C MET A 46 9.18 5.81 2.52
N GLU A 47 9.59 6.34 3.67
CA GLU A 47 9.68 5.60 4.92
C GLU A 47 8.89 6.31 6.01
N VAL A 48 8.12 5.56 6.79
CA VAL A 48 7.34 6.10 7.92
C VAL A 48 7.63 5.27 9.17
N LYS A 49 8.01 5.93 10.26
CA LYS A 49 8.11 5.30 11.58
C LYS A 49 6.83 5.56 12.34
N ARG A 50 6.19 4.49 12.83
CA ARG A 50 4.98 4.57 13.65
C ARG A 50 5.34 4.64 15.14
N PRO A 51 4.48 5.25 15.98
CA PRO A 51 4.71 5.35 17.43
C PRO A 51 4.84 4.00 18.15
N ASN A 52 4.25 2.93 17.59
CA ASN A 52 4.34 1.56 18.11
C ASN A 52 5.71 0.89 17.80
N GLY A 53 6.64 1.59 17.15
CA GLY A 53 7.94 1.07 16.76
C GLY A 53 7.98 0.38 15.40
N GLU A 54 6.84 0.26 14.71
CA GLU A 54 6.83 -0.25 13.34
C GLU A 54 7.47 0.75 12.36
N GLN A 55 8.04 0.21 11.29
CA GLN A 55 8.51 0.98 10.14
C GLN A 55 7.80 0.52 8.88
N LEU A 56 7.22 1.46 8.15
CA LEU A 56 6.65 1.22 6.83
C LEU A 56 7.64 1.66 5.76
N LEU A 57 7.92 0.77 4.83
CA LEU A 57 8.76 1.03 3.66
C LEU A 57 7.88 0.98 2.42
N TYR A 58 7.71 2.11 1.75
CA TYR A 58 6.88 2.24 0.55
C TYR A 58 7.76 2.12 -0.69
N PHE A 59 7.39 1.23 -1.60
CA PHE A 59 8.06 0.98 -2.87
C PHE A 59 7.11 1.30 -4.01
N THR A 60 7.57 2.09 -4.99
CA THR A 60 6.80 2.40 -6.20
C THR A 60 7.61 2.03 -7.44
N LYS A 61 6.93 1.47 -8.44
CA LYS A 61 7.57 1.05 -9.70
C LYS A 61 7.54 2.18 -10.72
N TYR A 62 8.66 2.88 -10.85
CA TYR A 62 8.86 3.92 -11.86
C TYR A 62 9.01 3.35 -13.28
N PRO A 63 8.74 4.14 -14.33
CA PRO A 63 8.39 5.56 -14.32
C PRO A 63 6.92 5.86 -13.96
N PHE A 64 6.02 4.89 -14.13
CA PHE A 64 4.59 5.16 -14.07
C PHE A 64 3.98 5.10 -12.67
N GLY A 65 4.58 4.38 -11.73
CA GLY A 65 4.11 4.32 -10.34
C GLY A 65 2.75 3.66 -10.16
N ARG A 66 2.33 2.78 -11.08
CA ARG A 66 0.98 2.15 -11.10
C ARG A 66 0.71 1.17 -9.96
N THR A 67 1.74 0.84 -9.19
CA THR A 67 1.65 0.02 -7.99
C THR A 67 2.47 0.68 -6.90
N VAL A 68 1.96 0.64 -5.68
CA VAL A 68 2.69 1.02 -4.47
C VAL A 68 2.61 -0.16 -3.53
N GLN A 69 3.74 -0.76 -3.19
CA GLN A 69 3.83 -1.84 -2.21
C GLN A 69 4.39 -1.29 -0.90
N VAL A 70 3.88 -1.76 0.22
CA VAL A 70 4.34 -1.38 1.55
C VAL A 70 4.78 -2.60 2.31
N ALA A 71 6.07 -2.64 2.66
CA ALA A 71 6.57 -3.60 3.63
C ALA A 71 6.43 -3.01 5.04
N THR A 72 5.75 -3.74 5.93
CA THR A 72 5.67 -3.39 7.34
C THR A 72 6.76 -4.15 8.10
N ILE A 73 7.68 -3.43 8.74
CA ILE A 73 8.70 -3.98 9.61
C ILE A 73 8.24 -3.77 11.06
N GLY A 74 8.20 -4.84 11.84
CA GLY A 74 7.88 -4.80 13.26
C GLY A 74 8.95 -4.09 14.08
N ALA A 75 8.62 -3.74 15.33
CA ALA A 75 9.57 -3.16 16.28
C ALA A 75 10.77 -4.09 16.60
N ASP A 76 10.66 -5.38 16.30
CA ASP A 76 11.73 -6.38 16.35
C ASP A 76 12.65 -6.38 15.11
N GLY A 77 12.42 -5.46 14.16
CA GLY A 77 13.16 -5.35 12.91
C GLY A 77 12.81 -6.41 11.87
N LYS A 78 11.73 -7.18 12.08
CA LYS A 78 11.31 -8.27 11.19
C LYS A 78 10.11 -7.89 10.32
N LEU A 79 10.11 -8.35 9.08
CA LEU A 79 9.01 -8.19 8.14
C LEU A 79 7.73 -8.78 8.74
N ARG A 80 6.64 -8.03 8.71
CA ARG A 80 5.29 -8.50 9.06
C ARG A 80 4.48 -8.90 7.84
N GLY A 81 4.72 -8.21 6.72
CA GLY A 81 4.05 -8.48 5.47
C GLY A 81 4.30 -7.36 4.46
N ILE A 82 3.91 -7.63 3.22
CA ILE A 82 3.96 -6.68 2.12
C ILE A 82 2.56 -6.60 1.53
N GLU A 83 2.04 -5.40 1.36
CA GLU A 83 0.71 -5.18 0.81
C GLU A 83 0.70 -4.11 -0.28
N GLU A 84 -0.21 -4.23 -1.24
CA GLU A 84 -0.43 -3.23 -2.28
C GLU A 84 -1.37 -2.12 -1.78
N ARG A 85 -0.98 -0.86 -1.98
CA ARG A 85 -1.73 0.32 -1.53
C ARG A 85 -2.63 0.93 -2.59
N LEU A 86 -2.26 0.86 -3.87
CA LEU A 86 -3.08 1.37 -4.98
C LEU A 86 -4.15 0.35 -5.40
N THR A 87 -4.99 -0.03 -4.43
CA THR A 87 -6.12 -0.92 -4.65
C THR A 87 -7.41 -0.14 -4.77
N LYS A 88 -8.41 -0.72 -5.45
CA LYS A 88 -9.76 -0.14 -5.55
C LYS A 88 -10.34 0.21 -4.18
N GLN A 89 -10.16 -0.67 -3.19
CA GLN A 89 -10.65 -0.46 -1.84
C GLN A 89 -10.05 0.80 -1.20
N ASN A 90 -8.72 0.96 -1.27
CA ASN A 90 -8.04 2.10 -0.66
C ASN A 90 -8.36 3.41 -1.41
N ILE A 91 -8.32 3.39 -2.75
CA ILE A 91 -8.63 4.57 -3.57
C ILE A 91 -10.05 5.06 -3.29
N TYR A 92 -11.03 4.16 -3.22
CA TYR A 92 -12.44 4.55 -3.00
C TYR A 92 -12.76 4.88 -1.53
N SER A 93 -11.82 4.62 -0.62
CA SER A 93 -11.93 5.08 0.76
C SER A 93 -11.50 6.54 0.95
N ILE A 94 -10.81 7.14 -0.03
CA ILE A 94 -10.44 8.56 0.02
C ILE A 94 -11.68 9.43 -0.11
N LYS A 95 -11.88 10.32 0.86
CA LYS A 95 -13.04 11.21 0.94
C LYS A 95 -12.61 12.64 1.21
N GLN A 96 -13.49 13.59 0.86
CA GLN A 96 -13.31 14.99 1.24
C GLN A 96 -13.18 15.13 2.76
N GLY A 97 -12.32 16.05 3.19
CA GLY A 97 -12.00 16.31 4.59
C GLY A 97 -10.84 15.49 5.17
N MET A 98 -10.39 14.42 4.50
CA MET A 98 -9.17 13.70 4.91
C MET A 98 -7.94 14.58 4.80
N ARG A 99 -6.96 14.41 5.69
CA ARG A 99 -5.68 15.13 5.64
C ARG A 99 -4.70 14.48 4.68
N GLU A 100 -3.78 15.29 4.15
CA GLU A 100 -2.65 14.82 3.32
C GLU A 100 -1.91 13.61 3.91
N GLN A 101 -1.65 13.64 5.22
CA GLN A 101 -0.96 12.53 5.90
C GLN A 101 -1.77 11.23 5.86
N GLU A 102 -3.09 11.30 6.04
CA GLU A 102 -3.97 10.12 5.99
C GLU A 102 -3.98 9.51 4.59
N VAL A 103 -4.08 10.35 3.56
CA VAL A 103 -4.01 9.91 2.16
C VAL A 103 -2.64 9.29 1.84
N ARG A 104 -1.56 9.91 2.31
CA ARG A 104 -0.19 9.44 2.09
C ARG A 104 0.12 8.14 2.82
N GLU A 105 -0.39 7.95 4.03
CA GLU A 105 -0.21 6.68 4.74
C GLU A 105 -1.00 5.55 4.06
N LEU A 106 -2.20 5.87 3.54
CA LEU A 106 -3.08 4.90 2.89
C LEU A 106 -2.66 4.51 1.47
N LEU A 107 -2.23 5.47 0.64
CA LEU A 107 -1.88 5.22 -0.76
C LEU A 107 -0.36 5.17 -1.02
N GLY A 108 0.44 5.74 -0.11
CA GLY A 108 1.86 5.98 -0.31
C GLY A 108 2.16 7.31 -0.99
N PRO A 109 3.40 7.51 -1.48
CA PRO A 109 3.75 8.75 -2.18
C PRO A 109 3.06 8.83 -3.55
N PRO A 110 2.52 10.00 -3.95
CA PRO A 110 2.01 10.19 -5.29
C PRO A 110 3.13 10.16 -6.34
N ARG A 111 2.78 9.82 -7.59
CA ARG A 111 3.70 9.93 -8.72
C ARG A 111 4.14 11.37 -8.95
N GLN A 112 3.17 12.29 -8.86
CA GLN A 112 3.39 13.70 -9.12
C GLN A 112 2.59 14.57 -8.14
N ILE A 113 3.19 15.70 -7.77
CA ILE A 113 2.56 16.74 -6.96
C ILE A 113 2.61 18.04 -7.76
N THR A 114 1.45 18.63 -8.05
CA THR A 114 1.31 19.82 -8.89
C THR A 114 0.52 20.90 -8.14
N PRO A 115 1.14 22.03 -7.77
CA PRO A 115 0.42 23.18 -7.23
C PRO A 115 -0.44 23.84 -8.31
N ASN A 116 -1.73 24.07 -8.03
CA ASN A 116 -2.67 24.77 -8.88
C ASN A 116 -2.93 26.18 -8.35
N LYS A 117 -2.30 27.18 -8.97
CA LYS A 117 -2.38 28.59 -8.53
C LYS A 117 -3.79 29.19 -8.67
N ARG A 118 -4.59 28.71 -9.63
CA ARG A 118 -5.92 29.26 -9.91
C ARG A 118 -6.91 28.89 -8.82
N THR A 119 -6.87 27.66 -8.35
CA THR A 119 -7.76 27.13 -7.30
C THR A 119 -7.14 27.18 -5.91
N LYS A 120 -5.86 27.52 -5.79
CA LYS A 120 -5.07 27.45 -4.54
C LYS A 120 -5.09 26.05 -3.93
N THR A 121 -5.01 25.04 -4.79
CA THR A 121 -4.98 23.63 -4.38
C THR A 121 -3.65 22.98 -4.75
N THR A 122 -3.32 21.88 -4.08
CA THR A 122 -2.23 20.99 -4.47
C THR A 122 -2.83 19.70 -5.00
N GLU A 123 -2.48 19.32 -6.23
CA GLU A 123 -2.98 18.11 -6.89
C GLU A 123 -1.94 16.99 -6.75
N TRP A 124 -2.36 15.86 -6.23
CA TRP A 124 -1.57 14.63 -6.17
C TRP A 124 -2.12 13.65 -7.19
N GLU A 125 -1.21 13.02 -7.94
CA GLU A 125 -1.57 12.07 -8.99
C GLU A 125 -1.09 10.65 -8.67
N TYR A 126 -2.00 9.69 -8.86
CA TYR A 126 -1.78 8.26 -8.70
C TYR A 126 -2.29 7.50 -9.93
N PRO A 127 -1.42 7.18 -10.90
CA PRO A 127 -1.74 6.15 -11.89
C PRO A 127 -1.93 4.82 -11.17
N TRP A 128 -2.89 4.01 -11.60
CA TRP A 128 -3.14 2.70 -11.01
C TRP A 128 -3.81 1.74 -12.01
N LEU A 129 -3.87 0.47 -11.64
CA LEU A 129 -4.50 -0.58 -12.45
C LEU A 129 -5.80 -1.04 -11.77
N GLU A 130 -6.94 -0.67 -12.34
CA GLU A 130 -8.22 -1.22 -11.94
C GLU A 130 -8.38 -2.64 -12.50
N ALA A 131 -8.78 -3.57 -11.63
CA ALA A 131 -8.92 -5.00 -11.96
C ALA A 131 -7.69 -5.61 -12.68
N ALA A 132 -6.49 -5.12 -12.32
CA ALA A 132 -5.19 -5.51 -12.91
C ALA A 132 -5.05 -5.29 -14.42
N LYS A 133 -5.96 -4.55 -15.07
CA LYS A 133 -5.98 -4.38 -16.53
C LYS A 133 -6.26 -2.96 -16.99
N GLU A 134 -7.23 -2.30 -16.36
CA GLU A 134 -7.65 -0.97 -16.79
C GLU A 134 -6.73 0.08 -16.19
N LYS A 135 -6.03 0.82 -17.05
CA LYS A 135 -5.19 1.92 -16.60
C LYS A 135 -6.07 3.12 -16.28
N ARG A 136 -5.88 3.63 -15.07
CA ARG A 136 -6.62 4.76 -14.52
C ARG A 136 -5.63 5.75 -13.95
N ILE A 137 -6.03 7.01 -13.89
CA ILE A 137 -5.34 8.01 -13.07
C ILE A 137 -6.33 8.53 -12.04
N PHE A 138 -5.91 8.50 -10.78
CA PHE A 138 -6.64 9.03 -9.65
C PHE A 138 -5.94 10.29 -9.13
N TRP A 139 -6.67 11.41 -9.14
CA TRP A 139 -6.21 12.68 -8.59
C TRP A 139 -6.87 12.98 -7.26
N VAL A 140 -6.08 13.50 -6.33
CA VAL A 140 -6.53 14.04 -5.06
C VAL A 140 -6.11 15.51 -5.00
N SER A 141 -7.07 16.42 -4.88
CA SER A 141 -6.79 17.85 -4.70
C SER A 141 -6.93 18.22 -3.23
N PHE A 142 -5.90 18.86 -2.69
CA PHE A 142 -5.84 19.36 -1.31
C PHE A 142 -5.99 20.88 -1.28
N SER A 143 -6.68 21.42 -0.27
CA SER A 143 -6.69 22.86 0.01
C SER A 143 -5.34 23.35 0.54
N ALA A 144 -5.21 24.66 0.76
CA ALA A 144 -4.02 25.24 1.38
C ALA A 144 -3.76 24.72 2.81
N GLU A 145 -4.79 24.22 3.50
CA GLU A 145 -4.71 23.62 4.83
C GLU A 145 -4.37 22.12 4.79
N GLY A 146 -4.15 21.54 3.60
CA GLY A 146 -3.78 20.13 3.45
C GLY A 146 -4.93 19.15 3.68
N VAL A 147 -6.17 19.55 3.34
CA VAL A 147 -7.35 18.68 3.40
C VAL A 147 -7.92 18.39 2.00
N VAL A 148 -8.38 17.17 1.77
CA VAL A 148 -8.98 16.75 0.50
C VAL A 148 -10.23 17.59 0.23
N VAL A 149 -10.24 18.32 -0.88
CA VAL A 149 -11.40 19.10 -1.35
C VAL A 149 -12.02 18.49 -2.59
N LYS A 150 -11.27 17.69 -3.35
CA LYS A 150 -11.75 17.02 -4.55
C LYS A 150 -10.98 15.74 -4.80
N VAL A 151 -11.68 14.73 -5.31
CA VAL A 151 -11.08 13.56 -5.96
C VAL A 151 -11.61 13.47 -7.38
N LEU A 152 -10.80 12.98 -8.30
CA LEU A 152 -11.18 12.75 -9.69
C LEU A 152 -10.50 11.47 -10.16
N GLU A 153 -11.21 10.65 -10.90
CA GLU A 153 -10.64 9.48 -11.57
C GLU A 153 -10.97 9.55 -13.06
N MET A 154 -9.99 9.24 -13.91
CA MET A 154 -10.17 9.15 -15.35
C MET A 154 -9.46 7.90 -15.89
N HIS A 155 -9.86 7.46 -17.09
CA HIS A 155 -9.06 6.52 -17.86
C HIS A 155 -7.71 7.15 -18.19
N ASP A 156 -6.66 6.33 -18.13
CA ASP A 156 -5.35 6.71 -18.59
C ASP A 156 -5.25 6.40 -20.09
N GLU A 157 -5.45 7.42 -20.92
CA GLU A 157 -5.39 7.33 -22.39
C GLU A 157 -3.97 7.47 -22.93
N GLU A 158 -2.94 7.55 -22.07
CA GLU A 158 -1.56 7.66 -22.53
C GLU A 158 -1.21 6.47 -23.45
N ALA A 159 -0.95 6.79 -24.72
CA ALA A 159 -0.58 5.83 -25.73
C ALA A 159 0.73 5.16 -25.30
N GLU A 160 0.72 3.83 -25.17
CA GLU A 160 1.97 3.07 -25.10
C GLU A 160 2.82 3.49 -26.31
N PRO A 161 4.12 3.77 -26.15
CA PRO A 161 4.97 3.94 -27.32
C PRO A 161 4.78 2.72 -28.21
N THR A 162 4.40 2.94 -29.46
CA THR A 162 4.34 1.87 -30.45
C THR A 162 5.71 1.21 -30.44
N SER A 163 5.75 -0.07 -30.08
CA SER A 163 6.93 -0.89 -30.28
C SER A 163 7.15 -1.00 -31.78
N ASP A 164 7.96 -0.10 -32.33
CA ASP A 164 8.56 -0.22 -33.66
C ASP A 164 9.55 -1.40 -33.70
#